data_AF-A0A1W9STR2-F1
#
_entry.id   AF-A0A1W9STR2-F1
#
_cell.length_a   1.000
_cell.length_b   1.000
_cell.length_c   1.000
_cell.angle_alpha   90.00
_cell.angle_beta   90.00
_cell.angle_gamma   90.00
#
_symmetry.space_group_name_H-M   'P 1'
#
loop_
_entity.id
_entity.type
_entity.pdbx_description
1 polymer ?
#
loop_
_entity_poly.entity_id
_entity_poly.type
_entity_poly.pdbx_seq_one_letter_code
_entity_poly.pdbx_strand_id
1 'polypeptide(L)'
;MLIKLNIVTKQKKISKSALKKNQGKSKKVKAKQLPSDLFSIIDQYFTKKQNIFFKIFFAITFLFTILLFDMKVSVGGDDATYIIKAWDFLNEFKFPTFQGPLYPVLLSIFIWMFGINLPILKFISALFLLGHFFAF
;
A
#
# COMPACT_ATOMS: atom_id res chain seq x y z
N MET A 1 -45.81 -47.19 -34.50
CA MET A 1 -46.64 -45.97 -34.45
C MET A 1 -45.66 -44.79 -34.59
N LEU A 2 -45.34 -44.40 -35.83
CA LEU A 2 -45.86 -43.21 -36.52
C LEU A 2 -45.51 -41.91 -35.76
N ILE A 3 -44.80 -40.88 -36.22
CA ILE A 3 -44.18 -40.43 -37.49
C ILE A 3 -43.14 -39.37 -37.03
N LYS A 4 -41.87 -39.45 -37.47
CA LYS A 4 -40.97 -38.27 -37.46
C LYS A 4 -41.06 -37.64 -38.84
N LEU A 5 -41.71 -36.49 -38.94
CA LEU A 5 -41.84 -35.75 -40.19
C LEU A 5 -40.53 -35.01 -40.50
N ASN A 6 -40.10 -35.24 -41.73
CA ASN A 6 -38.96 -34.72 -42.45
C ASN A 6 -39.21 -33.26 -42.89
N ILE A 7 -38.14 -32.53 -43.23
CA ILE A 7 -38.00 -31.46 -44.26
C ILE A 7 -36.72 -30.67 -43.88
N VAL A 8 -35.53 -31.01 -44.40
CA VAL A 8 -35.00 -30.85 -45.76
C VAL A 8 -34.04 -29.65 -45.84
N THR A 9 -32.76 -30.03 -45.81
CA THR A 9 -31.67 -29.63 -46.71
C THR A 9 -31.11 -28.20 -46.79
N LYS A 10 -29.77 -28.23 -46.95
CA LYS A 10 -28.95 -27.47 -47.90
C LYS A 10 -28.42 -26.12 -47.42
N GLN A 11 -27.09 -26.03 -47.36
CA GLN A 11 -26.21 -24.97 -47.91
C GLN A 11 -24.84 -25.12 -47.21
N LYS A 12 -23.96 -26.00 -47.69
CA LYS A 12 -22.95 -25.75 -48.73
C LYS A 12 -22.09 -24.50 -48.44
N LYS A 13 -20.98 -24.75 -47.76
CA LYS A 13 -19.61 -24.24 -48.02
C LYS A 13 -19.53 -23.20 -49.17
N ILE A 14 -19.50 -21.91 -48.84
CA ILE A 14 -19.05 -20.84 -49.74
C ILE A 14 -17.98 -19.99 -49.03
N SER A 15 -16.76 -20.23 -49.46
CA SER A 15 -15.68 -19.27 -49.73
C SER A 15 -15.45 -18.09 -48.77
N LYS A 16 -14.39 -18.24 -47.97
CA LYS A 16 -13.58 -17.15 -47.40
C LYS A 16 -12.88 -16.37 -48.53
N SER A 17 -13.53 -15.39 -49.15
CA SER A 17 -12.80 -14.44 -50.03
C SER A 17 -13.51 -13.11 -50.37
N ALA A 18 -14.69 -12.81 -49.82
CA ALA A 18 -15.49 -11.66 -50.28
C ALA A 18 -15.94 -10.67 -49.18
N LEU A 19 -15.12 -10.40 -48.17
CA LEU A 19 -15.36 -9.31 -47.19
C LEU A 19 -14.08 -8.53 -46.92
N LYS A 20 -13.53 -7.91 -47.97
CA LYS A 20 -12.49 -6.88 -47.86
C LYS A 20 -12.87 -5.67 -48.71
N LYS A 21 -13.80 -4.83 -48.20
CA LYS A 21 -13.82 -3.40 -48.53
C LYS A 21 -14.77 -2.62 -47.60
N ASN A 22 -14.27 -1.50 -47.08
CA ASN A 22 -15.01 -0.34 -46.57
C ASN A 22 -15.80 -0.47 -45.25
N GLN A 23 -15.09 -0.35 -44.14
CA GLN A 23 -15.48 0.55 -43.05
C GLN A 23 -14.18 1.26 -42.63
N GLY A 24 -13.92 2.47 -43.11
CA GLY A 24 -14.53 3.66 -42.54
C GLY A 24 -13.60 4.14 -41.42
N LYS A 25 -12.73 5.10 -41.73
CA LYS A 25 -11.84 5.78 -40.77
C LYS A 25 -12.69 6.19 -39.56
N SER A 26 -12.55 5.46 -38.45
CA SER A 26 -13.03 5.91 -37.16
C SER A 26 -12.25 7.18 -36.84
N LYS A 27 -12.87 8.33 -37.10
CA LYS A 27 -12.44 9.60 -36.52
C LYS A 27 -12.42 9.34 -35.02
N LYS A 28 -11.23 9.24 -34.44
CA LYS A 28 -11.04 9.41 -32.99
C LYS A 28 -11.72 10.72 -32.66
N VAL A 29 -12.93 10.63 -32.12
CA VAL A 29 -13.58 11.74 -31.43
C VAL A 29 -12.61 12.05 -30.31
N LYS A 30 -11.79 13.08 -30.48
CA LYS A 30 -11.01 13.65 -29.39
C LYS A 30 -12.06 14.03 -28.36
N ALA A 31 -12.10 13.27 -27.27
CA ALA A 31 -12.91 13.62 -26.11
C ALA A 31 -12.61 15.08 -25.81
N LYS A 32 -13.68 15.87 -25.84
CA LYS A 32 -13.68 17.33 -25.62
C LYS A 32 -12.85 17.60 -24.37
N GLN A 33 -11.67 18.19 -24.54
CA GLN A 33 -10.83 18.59 -23.41
C GLN A 33 -11.65 19.62 -22.64
N LEU A 34 -12.18 19.21 -21.49
CA LEU A 34 -12.76 20.11 -20.51
C LEU A 34 -11.67 21.13 -20.14
N PRO A 35 -11.96 22.44 -19.99
CA PRO A 35 -10.97 23.40 -19.52
C PRO A 35 -10.28 22.80 -18.29
N SER A 36 -8.95 22.79 -18.32
CA SER A 36 -8.12 22.16 -17.30
C SER A 36 -8.43 22.80 -15.96
N ASP A 37 -9.32 22.15 -15.21
CA ASP A 37 -9.64 22.47 -13.83
C ASP A 37 -8.31 22.52 -13.06
N LEU A 38 -8.14 23.49 -12.16
CA LEU A 38 -6.89 23.69 -11.43
C LEU A 38 -6.46 22.39 -10.73
N PHE A 39 -7.43 21.65 -10.20
CA PHE A 39 -7.22 20.32 -9.61
C PHE A 39 -6.62 19.33 -10.59
N SER A 40 -7.07 19.31 -11.85
CA SER A 40 -6.56 18.39 -12.87
C SER A 40 -5.11 18.67 -13.28
N ILE A 41 -4.69 19.94 -13.24
CA ILE A 41 -3.31 20.34 -13.51
C ILE A 41 -2.40 19.91 -12.36
N ILE A 42 -2.84 20.19 -11.12
CA ILE A 42 -2.11 19.84 -9.91
C ILE A 42 -1.96 18.32 -9.81
N ASP A 43 -3.05 17.59 -10.00
CA ASP A 43 -3.06 16.12 -9.96
C ASP A 43 -2.09 15.55 -10.99
N GLN A 44 -2.19 15.98 -12.26
CA GLN A 44 -1.29 15.50 -13.32
C GLN A 44 0.19 15.80 -13.03
N TYR A 45 0.50 16.94 -12.39
CA TYR A 45 1.86 17.26 -11.98
C TYR A 45 2.37 16.30 -10.89
N PHE A 46 1.58 16.08 -9.83
CA PHE A 46 1.96 15.18 -8.74
C PHE A 46 2.04 13.73 -9.19
N THR A 47 1.09 13.23 -10.00
CA THR A 47 1.13 11.86 -10.51
C THR A 47 2.38 11.60 -11.33
N LYS A 48 2.80 12.55 -12.19
CA LYS A 48 4.01 12.40 -13.01
C LYS A 48 5.30 12.36 -12.19
N LYS A 49 5.29 12.98 -11.00
CA LYS A 49 6.47 13.15 -10.15
C LYS A 49 6.40 12.35 -8.84
N GLN A 50 5.35 11.58 -8.62
CA GLN A 50 5.09 10.82 -7.40
C GLN A 50 6.30 9.99 -6.96
N ASN A 51 6.94 9.25 -7.89
CA ASN A 51 8.11 8.43 -7.57
C ASN A 51 9.32 9.26 -7.11
N ILE A 52 9.47 10.48 -7.61
CA ILE A 52 10.57 11.38 -7.22
C ILE A 52 10.28 11.93 -5.82
N PHE A 53 9.05 12.40 -5.58
CA PHE A 53 8.62 12.85 -4.26
C PHE A 53 8.76 11.75 -3.22
N PHE A 54 8.30 10.54 -3.53
CA PHE A 54 8.44 9.37 -2.68
C PHE A 54 9.90 9.14 -2.27
N LYS A 55 10.82 9.10 -3.25
CA LYS A 55 12.26 8.89 -2.98
C LYS A 55 12.84 10.02 -2.13
N ILE A 56 12.46 11.26 -2.38
CA ILE A 56 12.93 12.42 -1.61
C ILE A 56 12.45 12.32 -0.16
N PHE A 57 11.15 12.12 0.07
CA PHE A 57 10.59 12.00 1.42
C PHE A 57 11.17 10.79 2.16
N PHE A 58 11.27 9.64 1.49
CA PHE A 58 11.90 8.47 2.07
C PHE A 58 13.36 8.73 2.45
N ALA A 59 14.15 9.35 1.56
CA ALA A 59 15.56 9.66 1.84
C ALA A 59 15.71 10.67 2.99
N ILE A 60 14.85 11.68 3.07
CA ILE A 60 14.82 12.65 4.16
C ILE A 60 14.46 11.95 5.48
N THR A 61 13.40 11.13 5.50
CA THR A 61 13.00 10.39 6.70
C THR A 61 14.09 9.41 7.12
N PHE A 62 14.71 8.70 6.18
CA PHE A 62 15.82 7.79 6.45
C PHE A 62 17.03 8.53 7.06
N LEU A 63 17.40 9.67 6.46
CA LEU A 63 18.50 10.50 6.97
C LEU A 63 18.22 10.98 8.40
N PHE A 64 17.03 11.54 8.66
CA PHE A 64 16.68 12.01 10.00
C PHE A 64 16.52 10.86 10.99
N THR A 65 16.06 9.69 10.55
CA THR A 65 16.01 8.50 11.40
C THR A 65 17.41 8.16 11.91
N ILE A 66 18.43 8.20 11.04
CA ILE A 66 19.83 7.96 11.46
C ILE A 66 20.36 9.09 12.32
N LEU A 67 20.19 10.36 11.91
CA LEU A 67 20.73 11.53 12.61
C LEU A 67 20.13 11.72 14.01
N LEU A 68 18.86 11.36 14.20
CA LEU A 68 18.13 11.48 15.46
C LEU A 68 18.07 10.14 16.22
N PHE A 69 18.71 9.08 15.72
CA PHE A 69 18.71 7.79 16.42
C PHE A 69 19.52 7.89 17.71
N ASP A 70 18.83 7.92 18.83
CA ASP A 70 19.44 7.83 20.16
C ASP A 70 19.10 6.48 20.81
N MET A 71 20.11 5.79 21.34
CA MET A 71 19.92 4.54 22.07
C MET A 71 19.41 4.74 23.49
N LYS A 72 19.49 5.98 24.02
CA LYS A 72 18.99 6.29 25.35
C LYS A 72 17.48 6.44 25.34
N VAL A 73 16.89 6.18 26.50
CA VAL A 73 15.49 6.47 26.79
C VAL A 73 15.43 7.50 27.90
N SER A 74 14.56 8.49 27.73
CA SER A 74 14.28 9.46 28.78
C SER A 74 13.39 8.80 29.84
N VAL A 75 13.76 8.96 31.11
CA VAL A 75 12.92 8.51 32.22
C VAL A 75 11.65 9.36 32.23
N GLY A 76 10.49 8.73 32.06
CA GLY A 76 9.20 9.42 31.91
C GLY A 76 8.86 9.85 30.48
N GLY A 77 9.73 9.53 29.50
CA GLY A 77 9.39 9.66 28.09
C GLY A 77 8.35 8.65 27.62
N ASP A 78 7.88 8.85 26.40
CA ASP A 78 6.99 7.93 25.70
C ASP A 78 7.66 6.56 25.48
N ASP A 79 8.92 6.53 25.05
CA ASP A 79 9.72 5.30 24.90
C ASP A 79 9.68 4.42 26.17
N ALA A 80 10.02 5.01 27.31
CA ALA A 80 10.03 4.32 28.60
C ALA A 80 8.62 3.85 28.99
N THR A 81 7.61 4.71 28.77
CA THR A 81 6.21 4.38 29.06
C THR A 81 5.73 3.17 28.27
N TYR A 82 6.07 3.08 26.97
CA TYR A 82 5.68 1.96 26.14
C TYR A 82 6.42 0.66 26.52
N ILE A 83 7.70 0.74 26.87
CA ILE A 83 8.48 -0.41 27.34
C ILE A 83 7.92 -0.95 28.66
N ILE A 84 7.60 -0.07 29.62
CA ILE A 84 7.00 -0.45 30.90
C ILE A 84 5.64 -1.13 30.66
N LYS A 85 4.78 -0.53 29.83
CA LYS A 85 3.47 -1.13 29.51
C LYS A 85 3.60 -2.49 28.83
N ALA A 86 4.57 -2.65 27.93
CA ALA A 86 4.83 -3.92 27.27
C ALA A 86 5.34 -4.98 28.26
N TRP A 87 6.16 -4.58 29.23
CA TRP A 87 6.62 -5.42 30.33
C TRP A 87 5.47 -5.84 31.27
N ASP A 88 4.63 -4.89 31.71
CA ASP A 88 3.45 -5.16 32.53
C ASP A 88 2.47 -6.09 31.79
N PHE A 89 2.28 -5.89 30.49
CA PHE A 89 1.45 -6.77 29.67
C PHE A 89 2.03 -8.19 29.61
N LEU A 90 3.35 -8.32 29.45
CA LEU A 90 4.01 -9.62 29.33
C LEU A 90 4.00 -10.42 30.65
N ASN A 91 4.20 -9.75 31.79
CA ASN A 91 4.38 -10.41 33.08
C ASN A 91 3.11 -10.45 33.94
N GLU A 92 2.27 -9.42 33.85
CA GLU A 92 1.08 -9.25 34.69
C GLU A 92 -0.22 -9.36 33.87
N PHE A 93 -0.13 -9.60 32.55
CA PHE A 93 -1.27 -9.57 31.62
C PHE A 93 -2.08 -8.26 31.69
N LYS A 94 -1.43 -7.17 32.11
CA LYS A 94 -2.05 -5.86 32.27
C LYS A 94 -2.17 -5.18 30.90
N PHE A 95 -3.39 -5.11 30.39
CA PHE A 95 -3.64 -4.56 29.07
C PHE A 95 -3.36 -3.03 29.01
N PRO A 96 -2.60 -2.54 28.02
CA PRO A 96 -2.22 -1.13 27.90
C PRO A 96 -3.37 -0.27 27.37
N THR A 97 -4.05 0.48 28.24
CA THR A 97 -5.25 1.27 27.86
C THR A 97 -4.97 2.69 27.38
N PHE A 98 -3.87 3.31 27.81
CA PHE A 98 -3.52 4.70 27.47
C PHE A 98 -2.51 4.77 26.31
N GLN A 99 -2.67 5.74 25.39
CA GLN A 99 -1.85 5.98 24.17
C GLN A 99 -1.92 4.89 23.08
N GLY A 100 -2.90 4.00 23.15
CA GLY A 100 -3.12 2.95 22.15
C GLY A 100 -2.37 1.66 22.48
N PRO A 101 -3.05 0.50 22.49
CA PRO A 101 -2.47 -0.76 22.95
C PRO A 101 -1.52 -1.41 21.95
N LEU A 102 -1.68 -1.12 20.66
CA LEU A 102 -1.06 -1.89 19.59
C LEU A 102 0.47 -1.89 19.67
N TYR A 103 1.07 -0.72 19.92
CA TYR A 103 2.51 -0.61 19.98
C TYR A 103 3.11 -1.37 21.19
N PRO A 104 2.67 -1.19 22.44
CA PRO A 104 3.14 -2.01 23.57
C PRO A 104 2.89 -3.51 23.41
N VAL A 105 1.75 -3.91 22.86
CA VAL A 105 1.44 -5.34 22.63
C VAL A 105 2.42 -5.93 21.62
N LEU A 106 2.66 -5.25 20.49
CA LEU A 106 3.66 -5.69 19.51
C LEU A 106 5.08 -5.67 20.11
N LEU A 107 5.41 -4.65 20.88
CA LEU A 107 6.70 -4.51 21.56
C LEU A 107 6.95 -5.65 22.56
N SER A 108 5.90 -6.13 23.24
CA SER A 108 5.99 -7.23 24.21
C SER A 108 6.50 -8.53 23.58
N ILE A 109 6.21 -8.79 22.30
CA ILE A 109 6.70 -9.95 21.56
C ILE A 109 8.23 -9.88 21.44
N PHE A 110 8.75 -8.71 21.11
CA PHE A 110 10.19 -8.49 21.00
C PHE A 110 10.89 -8.48 22.35
N ILE A 111 10.24 -7.95 23.39
CA ILE A 111 10.74 -8.03 24.77
C ILE A 111 10.78 -9.47 25.25
N TRP A 112 9.79 -10.29 24.90
CA TRP A 112 9.81 -11.72 25.22
C TRP A 112 10.97 -12.46 24.54
N MET A 113 11.29 -12.10 23.29
CA MET A 113 12.38 -12.73 22.54
C MET A 113 13.79 -12.26 22.94
N PHE A 114 13.97 -10.97 23.22
CA PHE A 114 15.29 -10.34 23.38
C PHE A 114 15.53 -9.68 24.74
N GLY A 115 14.53 -9.70 25.63
CA GLY A 115 14.52 -8.92 26.87
C GLY A 115 14.33 -7.42 26.62
N ILE A 116 14.55 -6.61 27.65
CA ILE A 116 14.57 -5.13 27.53
C ILE A 116 15.91 -4.68 26.93
N ASN A 117 16.13 -5.00 25.65
CA ASN A 117 17.30 -4.56 24.89
C ASN A 117 16.96 -3.29 24.11
N LEU A 118 17.26 -2.12 24.71
CA LEU A 118 16.88 -0.82 24.16
C LEU A 118 17.34 -0.60 22.70
N PRO A 119 18.62 -0.88 22.33
CA PRO A 119 19.04 -0.78 20.94
C PRO A 119 18.17 -1.60 19.97
N ILE A 120 17.87 -2.86 20.30
CA ILE A 120 17.06 -3.73 19.43
C ILE A 120 15.63 -3.20 19.32
N LEU A 121 15.00 -2.86 20.44
CA LEU A 121 13.62 -2.38 20.47
C LEU A 121 13.46 -1.09 19.66
N LYS A 122 14.37 -0.12 19.84
CA LYS A 122 14.35 1.14 19.08
C LYS A 122 14.67 0.94 17.60
N PHE A 123 15.58 0.01 17.28
CA PHE A 123 15.89 -0.32 15.89
C PHE A 123 14.68 -0.92 15.17
N ILE A 124 13.95 -1.82 15.83
CA ILE A 124 12.70 -2.39 15.29
C ILE A 124 11.68 -1.28 15.05
N SER A 125 11.49 -0.35 16.00
CA SER A 125 10.59 0.79 15.81
C SER A 125 11.01 1.69 14.63
N ALA A 126 12.31 1.91 14.45
CA ALA A 126 12.85 2.61 13.28
C ALA A 126 12.59 1.84 11.97
N LEU A 127 12.68 0.51 11.97
CA LEU A 127 12.32 -0.31 10.82
C LEU A 127 10.82 -0.20 10.48
N PHE A 128 9.93 -0.18 11.47
CA PHE A 128 8.50 0.06 11.24
C PHE A 128 8.25 1.47 10.69
N LEU A 129 8.95 2.48 11.21
CA LEU A 129 8.90 3.84 10.68
C LEU A 129 9.36 3.90 9.22
N LEU A 130 10.38 3.17 8.80
CA LEU A 130 10.78 3.15 7.39
C LEU A 130 9.86 2.27 6.55
N GLY A 131 9.39 1.15 7.10
CA GLY A 131 8.52 0.18 6.45
C GLY A 131 7.15 0.76 6.09
N HIS A 132 6.64 1.74 6.83
CA HIS A 132 5.32 2.33 6.54
C HIS A 132 5.23 2.95 5.14
N PHE A 133 6.33 3.43 4.56
CA PHE A 133 6.38 3.96 3.19
C PHE A 133 6.07 2.91 2.12
N PHE A 134 6.22 1.63 2.45
CA PHE A 134 5.95 0.53 1.52
C PHE A 134 4.61 -0.16 1.80
N ALA A 135 4.07 -0.01 3.02
CA ALA A 135 2.83 -0.64 3.45
C ALA A 135 1.57 0.21 3.17
N PHE A 136 1.75 1.53 3.00
CA PHE A 136 0.69 2.52 2.76
C PHE A 136 1.07 3.42 1.58
#